data_AF-A0A968RDV8-F1
#
_entry.id   AF-A0A968RDV8-F1
#
_cell.length_a   1.000
_cell.length_b   1.000
_cell.length_c   1.000
_cell.angle_alpha   90.00
_cell.angle_beta   90.00
_cell.angle_gamma   90.00
#
_symmetry.space_group_name_H-M   'P 1'
#
loop_
_entity.id
_entity.type
_entity.pdbx_description
1 polymer ?
#
loop_
_entity_poly.entity_id
_entity_poly.type
_entity_poly.pdbx_seq_one_letter_code
_entity_poly.pdbx_strand_id
1 'polypeptide(L)'
;MVRIAVIGCGIIGASIAFELSRFRELQVTVFDKQPPARACTGAALGVLMGVISHKTKGRNWFLRERSLRDYETLIPELESITGRKIPFNKQGILMLFSEDEDLNKWENLAAVRESQGWKLEMWDARSAGARCPYLYLNDNIIAAVYSPQDRQVDPTALTLALVDAAGKIKLILSLGKRLIFGAKQLLRCRKRRRESKEKVTI
;
A
#
# COMPACT_ATOMS: atom_id res chain seq x y z
N MET A 1 17.02 25.96 -5.03
CA MET A 1 16.94 24.50 -4.82
C MET A 1 16.34 24.24 -3.45
N VAL A 2 15.15 23.62 -3.40
CA VAL A 2 14.44 23.31 -2.14
C VAL A 2 14.95 21.99 -1.60
N ARG A 3 15.26 21.91 -0.30
CA ARG A 3 15.74 20.69 0.34
C ARG A 3 14.62 20.02 1.10
N ILE A 4 14.40 18.72 0.84
CA ILE A 4 13.38 17.91 1.51
C ILE A 4 14.07 16.76 2.23
N ALA A 5 13.75 16.60 3.50
CA ALA A 5 14.16 15.44 4.29
C ALA A 5 12.97 14.49 4.46
N VAL A 6 13.15 13.23 4.07
CA VAL A 6 12.19 12.15 4.30
C VAL A 6 12.75 11.28 5.43
N ILE A 7 11.95 11.04 6.47
CA ILE A 7 12.34 10.23 7.61
C ILE A 7 11.63 8.87 7.51
N GLY A 8 12.41 7.82 7.27
CA GLY A 8 11.97 6.47 6.99
C GLY A 8 12.21 6.07 5.53
N CYS A 9 12.74 4.86 5.31
CA CYS A 9 13.05 4.22 4.04
C CYS A 9 12.37 2.83 3.93
N GLY A 10 11.18 2.72 4.54
CA GLY A 10 10.19 1.71 4.17
C GLY A 10 9.44 2.12 2.89
N ILE A 11 8.47 1.31 2.46
CA ILE A 11 7.75 1.50 1.20
C ILE A 11 7.17 2.92 1.01
N ILE A 12 6.61 3.51 2.08
CA ILE A 12 6.04 4.87 2.03
C ILE A 12 7.11 5.92 1.78
N GLY A 13 8.22 5.86 2.54
CA GLY A 13 9.31 6.82 2.41
C GLY A 13 10.02 6.71 1.06
N ALA A 14 10.26 5.48 0.60
CA ALA A 14 10.83 5.22 -0.71
C ALA A 14 9.93 5.74 -1.84
N SER A 15 8.61 5.50 -1.76
CA SER A 15 7.64 6.01 -2.73
C SER A 15 7.62 7.54 -2.80
N ILE A 16 7.56 8.20 -1.64
CA ILE A 16 7.62 9.67 -1.55
C ILE A 16 8.92 10.19 -2.18
N ALA A 17 10.04 9.55 -1.86
CA ALA A 17 11.33 10.04 -2.30
C ALA A 17 11.56 9.81 -3.81
N PHE A 18 11.03 8.72 -4.38
CA PHE A 18 10.97 8.49 -5.82
C PHE A 18 10.13 9.55 -6.54
N GLU A 19 8.91 9.82 -6.07
CA GLU A 19 8.06 10.83 -6.71
C GLU A 19 8.67 12.24 -6.65
N LEU A 20 9.27 12.60 -5.50
CA LEU A 20 9.93 13.90 -5.35
C LEU A 20 11.22 14.02 -6.17
N SER A 21 11.93 12.92 -6.44
CA SER A 21 13.18 12.98 -7.22
C SER A 21 12.97 13.30 -8.70
N ARG A 22 11.74 13.18 -9.20
CA ARG A 22 11.34 13.57 -10.56
C ARG A 22 11.43 15.08 -10.79
N PHE A 23 11.39 15.88 -9.73
CA PHE A 23 11.45 17.35 -9.79
C PHE A 23 12.90 17.84 -9.65
N ARG A 24 13.40 18.55 -10.67
CA ARG A 24 14.83 18.96 -10.74
C ARG A 24 15.21 20.01 -9.70
N GLU A 25 14.24 20.79 -9.23
CA GLU A 25 14.39 21.85 -8.25
C GLU A 25 14.47 21.36 -6.81
N LEU A 26 14.17 20.06 -6.59
CA LEU A 26 14.16 19.42 -5.28
C LEU A 26 15.44 18.61 -5.05
N GLN A 27 16.00 18.77 -3.85
CA GLN A 27 17.06 17.91 -3.34
C GLN A 27 16.49 17.07 -2.20
N VAL A 28 16.30 15.78 -2.46
CA VAL A 28 15.69 14.84 -1.51
C VAL A 28 16.78 14.07 -0.77
N THR A 29 16.70 14.05 0.57
CA THR A 29 17.55 13.22 1.43
C THR A 29 16.67 12.31 2.26
N VAL A 30 16.91 11.00 2.22
CA VAL A 30 16.17 10.02 3.02
C VAL A 30 17.04 9.61 4.20
N PHE A 31 16.45 9.61 5.39
CA PHE A 31 17.08 9.16 6.62
C PHE A 31 16.37 7.92 7.14
N ASP A 32 17.10 6.85 7.40
CA ASP A 32 16.56 5.70 8.13
C ASP A 32 17.61 5.18 9.13
N LYS A 33 17.14 4.54 10.20
CA LYS A 33 17.98 3.86 11.18
C LYS A 33 18.41 2.46 10.72
N GLN A 34 17.73 1.89 9.72
CA GLN A 34 17.96 0.57 9.15
C GLN A 34 18.16 0.68 7.63
N PRO A 35 18.73 -0.34 6.99
CA PRO A 35 18.70 -0.45 5.54
C PRO A 35 17.26 -0.33 4.99
N PRO A 36 17.08 0.04 3.72
CA PRO A 36 15.75 0.11 3.11
C PRO A 36 14.96 -1.19 3.25
N ALA A 37 13.64 -1.06 3.19
CA ALA A 37 12.70 -2.18 3.20
C ALA A 37 12.74 -3.06 4.47
N ARG A 38 13.24 -2.56 5.60
CA ARG A 38 13.19 -3.27 6.90
C ARG A 38 11.90 -2.97 7.66
N ALA A 39 11.78 -3.55 8.87
CA ALA A 39 10.61 -3.44 9.75
C ALA A 39 9.30 -3.86 9.05
N CYS A 40 8.24 -3.04 9.09
CA CYS A 40 6.93 -3.39 8.56
C CYS A 40 6.95 -3.72 7.06
N THR A 41 7.81 -3.07 6.27
CA THR A 41 7.91 -3.35 4.84
C THR A 41 8.46 -4.75 4.57
N GLY A 42 9.54 -5.14 5.24
CA GLY A 42 10.14 -6.47 5.08
C GLY A 42 9.29 -7.59 5.69
N ALA A 43 8.37 -7.27 6.61
CA ALA A 43 7.43 -8.23 7.20
C ALA A 43 6.09 -8.33 6.44
N ALA A 44 5.86 -7.48 5.44
CA ALA A 44 4.59 -7.45 4.73
C ALA A 44 4.46 -8.63 3.75
N LEU A 45 3.24 -9.16 3.60
CA LEU A 45 2.91 -10.16 2.58
C LEU A 45 2.80 -9.56 1.16
N GLY A 46 2.77 -8.23 1.05
CA GLY A 46 2.69 -7.51 -0.22
C GLY A 46 1.36 -7.64 -0.96
N VAL A 47 0.30 -8.08 -0.29
CA VAL A 47 -1.02 -8.26 -0.91
C VAL A 47 -1.68 -6.91 -1.20
N LEU A 48 -2.08 -6.71 -2.46
CA LEU A 48 -2.76 -5.51 -2.94
C LEU A 48 -4.27 -5.82 -3.04
N MET A 49 -4.97 -5.64 -1.92
CA MET A 49 -6.41 -5.90 -1.82
C MET A 49 -7.21 -4.61 -1.93
N GLY A 50 -7.94 -4.44 -3.03
CA GLY A 50 -8.97 -3.41 -3.17
C GLY A 50 -10.32 -3.92 -3.61
N VAL A 51 -10.38 -4.79 -4.62
CA VAL A 51 -11.68 -5.25 -5.13
C VAL A 51 -12.41 -6.09 -4.09
N ILE A 52 -11.70 -6.99 -3.39
CA ILE A 52 -12.22 -7.81 -2.27
C ILE A 52 -12.53 -6.99 -0.99
N SER A 53 -12.19 -5.71 -0.93
CA SER A 53 -12.44 -4.91 0.29
C SER A 53 -13.86 -4.36 0.35
N HIS A 54 -14.55 -4.45 1.49
CA HIS A 54 -15.87 -3.83 1.69
C HIS A 54 -15.87 -2.29 1.78
N LYS A 55 -14.71 -1.62 1.67
CA LYS A 55 -14.67 -0.16 1.47
C LYS A 55 -15.00 0.16 0.02
N THR A 56 -16.23 0.61 -0.23
CA THR A 56 -16.79 0.83 -1.58
C THR A 56 -16.85 2.29 -2.01
N LYS A 57 -16.72 3.25 -1.07
CA LYS A 57 -16.85 4.68 -1.35
C LYS A 57 -15.95 5.56 -0.47
N GLY A 58 -15.91 6.83 -0.82
CA GLY A 58 -15.15 7.85 -0.10
C GLY A 58 -13.64 7.81 -0.37
N ARG A 59 -12.90 8.67 0.33
CA ARG A 59 -11.47 8.90 0.08
C ARG A 59 -10.62 7.63 0.14
N ASN A 60 -10.91 6.71 1.08
CA ASN A 60 -10.13 5.49 1.23
C ASN A 60 -10.31 4.54 0.04
N TRP A 61 -11.53 4.43 -0.49
CA TRP A 61 -11.77 3.66 -1.71
C TRP A 61 -11.06 4.30 -2.91
N PHE A 62 -11.24 5.61 -3.10
CA PHE A 62 -10.62 6.35 -4.20
C PHE A 62 -9.09 6.18 -4.25
N LEU A 63 -8.40 6.35 -3.11
CA LEU A 63 -6.95 6.19 -3.04
C LEU A 63 -6.52 4.75 -3.30
N ARG A 64 -7.29 3.77 -2.82
CA ARG A 64 -6.99 2.35 -3.00
C ARG A 64 -7.19 1.90 -4.44
N GLU A 65 -8.30 2.27 -5.05
CA GLU A 65 -8.62 1.99 -6.45
C GLU A 65 -7.56 2.61 -7.38
N ARG A 66 -7.22 3.88 -7.14
CA ARG A 66 -6.15 4.55 -7.88
C ARG A 66 -4.81 3.83 -7.72
N SER A 67 -4.43 3.51 -6.48
CA SER A 67 -3.17 2.80 -6.23
C SER A 67 -3.11 1.44 -6.93
N LEU A 68 -4.21 0.68 -6.96
CA LEU A 68 -4.28 -0.58 -7.70
C LEU A 68 -3.99 -0.40 -9.19
N ARG A 69 -4.57 0.63 -9.81
CA ARG A 69 -4.30 0.97 -11.23
C ARG A 69 -2.86 1.41 -11.44
N ASP A 70 -2.33 2.23 -10.55
CA ASP A 70 -0.98 2.79 -10.66
C ASP A 70 0.10 1.69 -10.63
N TYR A 71 -0.13 0.56 -9.93
CA TYR A 71 0.81 -0.57 -9.93
C TYR A 71 1.04 -1.18 -11.31
N GLU A 72 0.05 -1.15 -12.20
CA GLU A 72 0.18 -1.71 -13.55
C GLU A 72 1.18 -0.92 -14.41
N THR A 73 1.38 0.37 -14.12
CA THR A 73 2.35 1.24 -14.81
C THR A 73 3.64 1.45 -14.01
N LEU A 74 3.55 1.54 -12.68
CA LEU A 74 4.70 1.79 -11.82
C LEU A 74 5.72 0.66 -11.84
N ILE A 75 5.25 -0.61 -11.79
CA ILE A 75 6.16 -1.76 -11.81
C ILE A 75 7.03 -1.77 -13.07
N PRO A 76 6.48 -1.75 -14.30
CA PRO A 76 7.30 -1.73 -15.50
C PRO A 76 8.16 -0.46 -15.64
N GLU A 77 7.69 0.71 -15.16
CA GLU A 77 8.52 1.93 -15.10
C GLU A 77 9.77 1.70 -14.24
N LEU A 78 9.61 1.16 -13.04
CA LEU A 78 10.72 0.88 -12.13
C LEU A 78 11.67 -0.19 -12.68
N GLU A 79 11.15 -1.27 -13.28
CA GLU A 79 11.97 -2.28 -13.92
C GLU A 79 12.79 -1.69 -15.08
N SER A 80 12.18 -0.80 -15.88
CA SER A 80 12.86 -0.12 -16.99
C SER A 80 13.95 0.85 -16.53
N ILE A 81 13.73 1.58 -15.43
CA ILE A 81 14.71 2.54 -14.90
C ILE A 81 15.89 1.81 -14.25
N THR A 82 15.60 0.75 -13.50
CA THR A 82 16.60 0.09 -12.63
C THR A 82 17.24 -1.15 -13.23
N GLY A 83 16.62 -1.74 -14.26
CA GLY A 83 16.99 -3.05 -14.80
C GLY A 83 16.67 -4.22 -13.85
N ARG A 84 16.04 -3.96 -12.70
CA ARG A 84 15.70 -4.99 -11.71
C ARG A 84 14.32 -5.56 -11.95
N LYS A 85 14.19 -6.87 -11.78
CA LYS A 85 12.87 -7.52 -11.77
C LYS A 85 12.21 -7.40 -10.41
N ILE A 86 10.93 -7.04 -10.42
CA ILE A 86 10.09 -6.94 -9.23
C ILE A 86 9.06 -8.07 -9.32
N PRO A 87 9.11 -9.09 -8.43
CA PRO A 87 8.09 -10.13 -8.40
C PRO A 87 6.70 -9.50 -8.18
N PHE A 88 5.83 -9.64 -9.19
CA PHE A 88 4.50 -9.05 -9.20
C PHE A 88 3.48 -10.08 -9.71
N ASN A 89 2.75 -10.68 -8.78
CA ASN A 89 1.74 -11.68 -9.08
C ASN A 89 0.44 -11.01 -9.56
N LYS A 90 0.05 -11.32 -10.80
CA LYS A 90 -1.16 -10.82 -11.45
C LYS A 90 -2.30 -11.84 -11.55
N GLN A 91 -2.18 -13.00 -10.90
CA GLN A 91 -3.16 -14.09 -11.00
C GLN A 91 -4.43 -13.89 -10.15
N GLY A 92 -4.56 -12.73 -9.49
CA GLY A 92 -5.70 -12.42 -8.64
C GLY A 92 -5.55 -12.89 -7.21
N ILE A 93 -6.63 -12.72 -6.44
CA ILE A 93 -6.76 -13.21 -5.06
C ILE A 93 -8.04 -14.03 -4.97
N LEU A 94 -7.94 -15.22 -4.39
CA LEU A 94 -9.06 -16.06 -4.01
C LEU A 94 -9.17 -16.05 -2.47
N MET A 95 -10.38 -15.81 -1.96
CA MET A 95 -10.68 -15.89 -0.54
C MET A 95 -11.76 -16.97 -0.33
N LEU A 96 -11.46 -17.96 0.50
CA LEU A 96 -12.37 -19.07 0.82
C LEU A 96 -13.23 -18.71 2.03
N PHE A 97 -14.47 -19.20 2.05
CA PHE A 97 -15.43 -18.94 3.10
C PHE A 97 -15.97 -20.23 3.70
N SER A 98 -16.13 -20.21 5.03
CA SER A 98 -16.85 -21.22 5.77
C SER A 98 -18.32 -20.88 5.97
N GLU A 99 -19.10 -21.80 6.52
CA GLU A 99 -20.55 -21.64 6.73
C GLU A 99 -20.96 -20.39 7.52
N ASP A 100 -20.12 -19.92 8.43
CA ASP A 100 -20.40 -18.76 9.28
C ASP A 100 -20.31 -17.39 8.55
N GLU A 101 -19.86 -17.38 7.29
CA GLU A 101 -19.65 -16.15 6.52
C GLU A 101 -20.93 -15.67 5.83
N ASP A 102 -21.17 -14.35 5.87
CA ASP A 102 -22.35 -13.73 5.28
C ASP A 102 -22.17 -13.52 3.78
N LEU A 103 -22.51 -14.54 2.99
CA LEU A 103 -22.37 -14.54 1.52
C LEU A 103 -23.15 -13.40 0.85
N ASN A 104 -24.27 -12.96 1.42
CA ASN A 104 -25.05 -11.84 0.88
C ASN A 104 -24.22 -10.54 0.86
N LYS A 105 -23.33 -10.33 1.84
CA LYS A 105 -22.43 -9.16 1.82
C LYS A 105 -21.45 -9.21 0.65
N TRP A 106 -21.03 -10.40 0.24
CA TRP A 106 -20.10 -10.59 -0.88
C TRP A 106 -20.80 -10.47 -2.23
N GLU A 107 -22.01 -10.98 -2.37
CA GLU A 107 -22.85 -10.78 -3.56
C GLU A 107 -23.16 -9.29 -3.77
N ASN A 108 -23.54 -8.58 -2.71
CA ASN A 108 -23.75 -7.14 -2.76
C ASN A 108 -22.46 -6.40 -3.12
N LEU A 109 -21.31 -6.82 -2.56
CA LEU A 109 -20.02 -6.23 -2.94
C LEU A 109 -19.72 -6.49 -4.42
N ALA A 110 -20.01 -7.67 -4.95
CA ALA A 110 -19.78 -8.02 -6.35
C ALA A 110 -20.59 -7.11 -7.29
N ALA A 111 -21.88 -6.90 -7.02
CA ALA A 111 -22.71 -5.96 -7.78
C ALA A 111 -22.17 -4.52 -7.72
N VAL A 112 -21.71 -4.07 -6.54
CA VAL A 112 -21.09 -2.74 -6.40
C VAL A 112 -19.78 -2.66 -7.22
N ARG A 113 -18.95 -3.70 -7.21
CA ARG A 113 -17.69 -3.72 -7.98
C ARG A 113 -17.94 -3.72 -9.48
N GLU A 114 -18.93 -4.45 -9.95
CA GLU A 114 -19.35 -4.43 -11.34
C GLU A 114 -19.75 -3.03 -11.78
N SER A 115 -20.57 -2.32 -10.98
CA SER A 115 -20.95 -0.92 -11.27
C SER A 115 -19.75 0.05 -11.29
N GLN A 116 -18.64 -0.33 -10.67
CA GLN A 116 -17.38 0.43 -10.63
C GLN A 116 -16.37 -0.02 -11.69
N GLY A 117 -16.74 -0.96 -12.57
CA GLY A 117 -15.87 -1.49 -13.63
C GLY A 117 -14.84 -2.51 -13.13
N TRP A 118 -15.05 -3.11 -11.97
CA TRP A 118 -14.21 -4.17 -11.40
C TRP A 118 -14.93 -5.50 -11.40
N LYS A 119 -14.18 -6.60 -11.55
CA LYS A 119 -14.74 -7.95 -11.53
C LYS A 119 -14.54 -8.58 -10.16
N LEU A 120 -15.59 -9.10 -9.58
CA LEU A 120 -15.54 -9.88 -8.35
C LEU A 120 -16.47 -11.07 -8.52
N GLU A 121 -15.91 -12.27 -8.55
CA GLU A 121 -16.65 -13.49 -8.88
C GLU A 121 -16.97 -14.27 -7.60
N MET A 122 -18.24 -14.65 -7.44
CA MET A 122 -18.66 -15.63 -6.42
C MET A 122 -18.52 -17.03 -7.00
N TRP A 123 -17.80 -17.90 -6.32
CA TRP A 123 -17.62 -19.30 -6.67
C TRP A 123 -18.17 -20.18 -5.55
N ASP A 124 -18.90 -21.24 -5.91
CA ASP A 124 -19.17 -22.32 -4.96
C ASP A 124 -17.91 -23.19 -4.76
N ALA A 125 -17.91 -24.03 -3.71
CA ALA A 125 -16.79 -24.92 -3.42
C ALA A 125 -16.41 -25.81 -4.62
N ARG A 126 -17.41 -26.29 -5.38
CA ARG A 126 -17.19 -27.11 -6.58
C ARG A 126 -16.41 -26.35 -7.65
N SER A 127 -16.82 -25.12 -7.96
CA SER A 127 -16.16 -24.28 -8.96
C SER A 127 -14.75 -23.88 -8.52
N ALA A 128 -14.57 -23.59 -7.23
CA ALA A 128 -13.25 -23.31 -6.66
C ALA A 128 -12.31 -24.50 -6.82
N GLY A 129 -12.76 -25.72 -6.51
CA GLY A 129 -11.97 -26.94 -6.66
C GLY A 129 -11.64 -27.26 -8.12
N ALA A 130 -12.59 -27.04 -9.04
CA ALA A 130 -12.37 -27.25 -10.48
C ALA A 130 -11.35 -26.27 -11.08
N ARG A 131 -11.37 -25.00 -10.64
CA ARG A 131 -10.46 -23.95 -11.14
C ARG A 131 -9.10 -23.96 -10.46
N CYS A 132 -9.04 -24.43 -9.22
CA CYS A 132 -7.83 -24.48 -8.42
C CYS A 132 -7.64 -25.89 -7.86
N PRO A 133 -7.22 -26.86 -8.70
CA PRO A 133 -7.18 -28.28 -8.34
C PRO A 133 -6.21 -28.64 -7.20
N TYR A 134 -5.30 -27.72 -6.86
CA TYR A 134 -4.36 -27.88 -5.75
C TYR A 134 -4.89 -27.37 -4.40
N LEU A 135 -6.10 -26.78 -4.37
CA LEU A 135 -6.73 -26.38 -3.11
C LEU A 135 -7.27 -27.60 -2.39
N TYR A 136 -6.87 -27.74 -1.13
CA TYR A 136 -7.55 -28.62 -0.21
C TYR A 136 -8.84 -27.94 0.28
N LEU A 137 -9.98 -28.39 -0.25
CA LEU A 137 -11.30 -27.97 0.21
C LEU A 137 -11.84 -29.04 1.15
N ASN A 138 -11.93 -28.72 2.44
CA ASN A 138 -12.63 -29.58 3.39
C ASN A 138 -14.13 -29.26 3.38
N ASP A 139 -14.91 -30.07 4.09
CA ASP A 139 -16.37 -29.92 4.16
C ASP A 139 -16.83 -28.60 4.78
N ASN A 140 -15.94 -27.86 5.46
CA ASN A 140 -16.25 -26.58 6.06
C ASN A 140 -16.18 -25.41 5.06
N ILE A 141 -15.59 -25.58 3.87
CA ILE A 141 -15.51 -24.52 2.86
C ILE A 141 -16.69 -24.64 1.90
N ILE A 142 -17.59 -23.66 1.92
CA ILE A 142 -18.82 -23.68 1.12
C ILE A 142 -18.74 -22.81 -0.13
N ALA A 143 -17.91 -21.76 -0.10
CA ALA A 143 -17.84 -20.78 -1.17
C ALA A 143 -16.46 -20.11 -1.21
N ALA A 144 -16.25 -19.32 -2.25
CA ALA A 144 -15.11 -18.45 -2.39
C ALA A 144 -15.50 -17.17 -3.14
N VAL A 145 -14.73 -16.11 -2.92
CA VAL A 145 -14.74 -14.94 -3.80
C VAL A 145 -13.39 -14.79 -4.49
N TYR A 146 -13.42 -14.54 -5.79
CA TYR A 146 -12.24 -14.34 -6.61
C TYR A 146 -12.20 -12.95 -7.22
N SER A 147 -11.09 -12.26 -7.03
CA SER A 147 -10.78 -10.99 -7.69
C SER A 147 -9.59 -11.18 -8.64
N PRO A 148 -9.82 -11.15 -9.96
CA PRO A 148 -8.74 -11.23 -10.93
C PRO A 148 -7.92 -9.94 -11.05
N GLN A 149 -8.34 -8.83 -10.42
CA GLN A 149 -7.63 -7.55 -10.46
C GLN A 149 -6.86 -7.21 -9.19
N ASP A 150 -7.10 -7.90 -8.08
CA ASP A 150 -6.21 -7.80 -6.94
C ASP A 150 -4.86 -8.49 -7.25
N ARG A 151 -3.80 -8.12 -6.52
CA ARG A 151 -2.42 -8.47 -6.88
C ARG A 151 -1.59 -8.83 -5.65
N GLN A 152 -0.36 -9.28 -5.90
CA GLN A 152 0.67 -9.35 -4.87
C GLN A 152 2.01 -8.79 -5.35
N VAL A 153 2.51 -7.85 -4.57
CA VAL A 153 3.84 -7.26 -4.49
C VAL A 153 4.92 -8.10 -3.83
N ASP A 154 6.17 -8.27 -4.30
CA ASP A 154 7.26 -8.39 -3.32
C ASP A 154 7.57 -6.99 -2.74
N PRO A 155 7.26 -6.72 -1.45
CA PRO A 155 7.41 -5.38 -0.89
C PRO A 155 8.86 -4.96 -0.73
N THR A 156 9.78 -5.91 -0.58
CA THR A 156 11.21 -5.63 -0.41
C THR A 156 11.81 -5.24 -1.76
N ALA A 157 11.59 -6.04 -2.79
CA ALA A 157 12.05 -5.79 -4.15
C ALA A 157 11.50 -4.46 -4.68
N LEU A 158 10.19 -4.20 -4.49
CA LEU A 158 9.58 -2.92 -4.87
C LEU A 158 10.24 -1.73 -4.17
N THR A 159 10.44 -1.82 -2.85
CA THR A 159 11.02 -0.72 -2.08
C THR A 159 12.47 -0.45 -2.50
N LEU A 160 13.25 -1.50 -2.76
CA LEU A 160 14.62 -1.35 -3.27
C LEU A 160 14.64 -0.72 -4.67
N ALA A 161 13.74 -1.15 -5.56
CA ALA A 161 13.62 -0.56 -6.90
C ALA A 161 13.23 0.93 -6.83
N LEU A 162 12.32 1.32 -5.93
CA LEU A 162 11.98 2.74 -5.71
C LEU A 162 13.19 3.57 -5.24
N VAL A 163 13.97 3.05 -4.29
CA VAL A 163 15.18 3.73 -3.80
C VAL A 163 16.21 3.89 -4.91
N ASP A 164 16.45 2.83 -5.69
CA ASP A 164 17.41 2.84 -6.79
C ASP A 164 16.95 3.79 -7.91
N ALA A 165 15.68 3.69 -8.33
CA ALA A 165 15.10 4.52 -9.39
C ALA A 165 15.10 6.00 -9.04
N ALA A 166 15.00 6.33 -7.76
CA ALA A 166 15.05 7.70 -7.34
C ALA A 166 16.43 8.35 -7.56
N GLY A 167 17.52 7.56 -7.65
CA GLY A 167 18.87 7.87 -8.16
C GLY A 167 19.66 8.97 -7.42
N LYS A 168 19.04 10.14 -7.22
CA LYS A 168 19.58 11.35 -6.60
C LYS A 168 19.29 11.47 -5.11
N ILE A 169 18.72 10.43 -4.50
CA ILE A 169 18.50 10.44 -3.06
C ILE A 169 19.83 10.18 -2.38
N LYS A 170 20.26 11.11 -1.51
CA LYS A 170 21.27 10.79 -0.50
C LYS A 170 20.58 9.99 0.61
N LEU A 171 20.76 8.67 0.61
CA LEU A 171 20.33 7.82 1.72
C LEU A 171 21.35 7.94 2.85
N ILE A 172 20.91 8.39 4.01
CA ILE A 172 21.73 8.51 5.21
C ILE A 172 21.24 7.48 6.22
N LEU A 173 22.03 6.41 6.39
CA LEU A 173 21.82 5.42 7.42
C LEU A 173 22.31 5.98 8.76
N SER A 174 21.37 6.30 9.64
CA SER A 174 21.69 6.70 11.00
C SER A 174 21.86 5.46 11.86
N LEU A 175 23.06 4.88 11.86
CA LEU A 175 23.41 3.79 12.76
C LEU A 175 23.41 4.33 14.20
N GLY A 176 22.37 3.98 14.97
CA GLY A 176 22.32 4.20 16.41
C GLY A 176 21.98 5.62 16.90
N LYS A 177 21.81 6.63 16.04
CA LYS A 177 21.34 7.96 16.47
C LYS A 177 19.84 8.10 16.20
N ARG A 178 19.03 8.20 17.26
CA ARG A 178 17.66 8.74 17.11
C ARG A 178 17.81 10.15 16.55
N LEU A 179 17.12 10.46 15.45
CA LEU A 179 16.86 11.85 15.06
C LEU A 179 15.98 12.48 16.14
N ILE A 180 16.62 13.01 17.17
CA ILE A 180 15.96 13.77 18.21
C ILE A 180 15.73 15.15 17.63
N PHE A 181 14.52 15.37 17.10
CA PHE A 181 14.05 16.73 16.85
C PHE A 181 14.02 17.43 18.21
N GLY A 182 14.89 18.44 18.37
CA GLY A 182 14.97 19.22 19.60
C GLY A 182 13.58 19.71 20.00
N ALA A 183 13.06 19.22 21.12
CA ALA A 183 11.74 19.53 21.65
C ALA A 183 11.51 21.03 21.94
N LYS A 184 12.54 21.89 21.76
CA LYS A 184 12.44 23.34 21.97
C LYS A 184 11.57 24.07 20.94
N GLN A 185 11.31 23.53 19.74
CA GLN A 185 10.47 24.21 18.73
C GLN A 185 8.99 23.80 18.74
N LEU A 186 8.63 22.61 19.24
CA LEU A 186 7.24 22.16 19.30
C LEU A 186 6.41 22.82 20.42
N LEU A 187 7.05 23.35 21.48
CA LEU A 187 6.35 24.11 22.51
C LEU A 187 5.85 25.48 22.04
N ARG A 188 6.43 26.06 20.97
CA ARG A 188 5.99 27.36 20.44
C ARG A 188 4.65 27.26 19.70
N CYS A 189 4.33 26.09 19.14
CA CYS A 189 3.05 25.84 18.47
C CYS A 189 1.91 25.51 19.45
N ARG A 190 2.22 24.94 20.62
CA ARG A 190 1.21 24.71 21.68
C ARG A 190 0.81 25.98 22.45
N LYS A 191 1.70 26.98 22.57
CA LYS A 191 1.34 28.26 23.22
C LYS A 191 0.36 29.10 22.40
N ARG A 192 0.45 29.12 21.06
CA ARG A 192 -0.50 29.86 20.21
C ARG A 192 -1.92 29.29 20.15
N ARG A 193 -2.16 28.07 20.62
CA ARG A 193 -3.53 27.47 20.68
C ARG A 193 -4.19 27.56 22.05
N ARG A 194 -3.50 28.09 23.07
CA ARG A 194 -4.07 28.26 24.43
C ARG A 194 -4.57 29.68 24.73
N GLU A 195 -4.32 30.65 23.85
CA GLU A 195 -4.77 32.05 24.03
C GLU A 195 -6.09 32.39 23.29
N SER A 196 -6.81 31.41 22.72
CA SER A 196 -8.11 31.65 22.05
C SER A 196 -9.29 30.88 22.64
N LYS A 197 -9.22 30.52 23.93
CA LYS A 197 -10.38 30.01 24.68
C LYS A 197 -10.65 30.90 25.89
N GLU A 198 -11.20 32.09 25.63
CA GLU A 198 -12.00 32.81 26.61
C GLU A 198 -13.34 33.22 25.98
N LYS A 199 -14.40 32.64 26.55
CA LYS A 199 -15.79 33.14 26.69
C LYS A 199 -16.41 33.91 25.52
N VAL A 200 -17.42 33.31 24.89
CA VAL A 200 -18.70 33.99 24.67
C VAL A 200 -19.83 33.02 25.01
N THR A 201 -20.60 33.42 26.01
CA THR A 201 -21.90 32.88 26.39
C THR A 201 -22.97 33.47 25.49
N ILE A 202 -23.84 32.63 24.92
CA ILE A 202 -25.30 32.81 24.91
C ILE A 202 -25.87 31.42 25.17
#